data_AF-A0A925MR08-F1
#
_entry.id   AF-A0A925MR08-F1
#
_cell.length_a   1.000
_cell.length_b   1.000
_cell.length_c   1.000
_cell.angle_alpha   90.00
_cell.angle_beta   90.00
_cell.angle_gamma   90.00
#
_symmetry.space_group_name_H-M   'P 1'
#
loop_
_entity.id
_entity.type
_entity.pdbx_description
1 polymer ?
#
loop_
_entity_poly.entity_id
_entity_poly.type
_entity_poly.pdbx_seq_one_letter_code
_entity_poly.pdbx_strand_id
1 'polypeptide(L)'
;MSIAHLSLPLTRHDICKQCNGELHACKLCEFYDIAKAKHCRETIAEEVRDKDRSNYCDYFKPRENAYSNTGANAAELAKEKLAALFGKK
;
A
#
# COMPACT_ATOMS: atom_id res chain seq x y z
N MET A 1 0.89 5.35 -10.49
CA MET A 1 2.06 4.86 -11.25
C MET A 1 1.70 3.49 -11.80
N SER A 2 1.81 3.29 -13.11
CA SER A 2 1.54 2.00 -13.75
C SER A 2 2.69 1.03 -13.48
N ILE A 3 2.41 -0.21 -13.12
CA ILE A 3 3.42 -1.27 -12.91
C ILE A 3 3.96 -1.85 -14.23
N ALA A 4 3.45 -1.40 -15.39
CA ALA A 4 3.80 -1.93 -16.72
C ALA A 4 5.29 -1.80 -17.12
N HIS A 5 6.07 -1.00 -16.39
CA HIS A 5 7.50 -0.76 -16.63
C HIS A 5 8.41 -1.60 -15.72
N LEU A 6 7.84 -2.42 -14.83
CA LEU A 6 8.57 -3.32 -13.93
C LEU A 6 8.52 -4.74 -14.50
N SER A 7 9.63 -5.46 -14.37
CA SER A 7 9.71 -6.88 -14.72
C SER A 7 8.90 -7.70 -13.73
N LEU A 8 7.78 -8.27 -14.18
CA LEU A 8 6.96 -9.21 -13.42
C LEU A 8 7.52 -10.64 -13.55
N PRO A 9 7.38 -11.50 -12.53
CA PRO A 9 6.74 -11.25 -11.23
C PRO A 9 7.58 -10.34 -10.32
N LEU A 10 6.92 -9.49 -9.52
CA LEU A 10 7.61 -8.72 -8.49
C LEU A 10 8.14 -9.66 -7.41
N THR A 11 9.43 -9.60 -7.18
CA THR A 11 10.11 -10.24 -6.07
C THR A 11 9.91 -9.44 -4.79
N ARG A 12 10.15 -10.08 -3.64
CA ARG A 12 10.13 -9.42 -2.33
C ARG A 12 11.13 -8.26 -2.18
N HIS A 13 12.13 -8.19 -3.05
CA HIS A 13 13.18 -7.15 -3.00
C HIS A 13 12.91 -6.00 -3.97
N ASP A 14 11.84 -6.06 -4.76
CA ASP A 14 11.51 -4.99 -5.68
C ASP A 14 11.07 -3.73 -4.94
N ILE A 15 11.68 -2.62 -5.34
CA ILE A 15 11.46 -1.29 -4.77
C ILE A 15 10.99 -0.32 -5.85
N CYS A 16 10.19 0.66 -5.43
CA CYS A 16 9.78 1.77 -6.28
C CYS A 16 11.00 2.67 -6.58
N LYS A 17 11.31 2.89 -7.85
CA LYS A 17 12.44 3.75 -8.26
C LYS A 17 12.25 5.24 -7.91
N GLN A 18 11.04 5.67 -7.58
CA GLN A 18 10.74 7.07 -7.26
C GLN A 18 10.84 7.38 -5.75
N CYS A 19 10.39 6.46 -4.90
CA CYS A 19 10.29 6.69 -3.45
C CYS A 19 10.98 5.62 -2.59
N ASN A 20 11.61 4.62 -3.22
CA ASN A 20 12.23 3.46 -2.57
C ASN A 20 11.30 2.62 -1.70
N GLY A 21 9.98 2.78 -1.87
CA GLY A 21 8.98 1.97 -1.19
C GLY A 21 9.02 0.52 -1.67
N GLU A 22 8.85 -0.41 -0.75
CA GLU A 22 8.80 -1.85 -1.03
C GLU A 22 7.53 -2.19 -1.82
N LEU A 23 7.67 -2.94 -2.92
CA LEU A 23 6.55 -3.21 -3.84
C LEU A 23 5.81 -4.51 -3.53
N HIS A 24 6.42 -5.44 -2.81
CA HIS A 24 5.85 -6.73 -2.43
C HIS A 24 5.10 -6.68 -1.08
N ALA A 25 4.23 -5.69 -0.92
CA ALA A 25 3.48 -5.44 0.32
C ALA A 25 2.00 -5.77 0.15
N CYS A 26 1.32 -6.24 1.21
CA CYS A 26 -0.11 -6.60 1.10
C CYS A 26 -0.95 -5.44 0.55
N LYS A 27 -0.71 -4.19 0.98
CA LYS A 27 -1.44 -3.00 0.45
C LYS A 27 -1.36 -2.82 -1.07
N LEU A 28 -0.34 -3.40 -1.71
CA LEU A 28 -0.13 -3.34 -3.16
C LEU A 28 -0.64 -4.59 -3.89
N CYS A 29 -1.15 -5.58 -3.16
CA CYS A 29 -1.72 -6.80 -3.70
C CYS A 29 -3.18 -6.61 -4.15
N GLU A 30 -3.59 -7.29 -5.21
CA GLU A 30 -4.99 -7.29 -5.66
C GLU A 30 -5.94 -7.89 -4.63
N PHE A 31 -5.47 -8.87 -3.84
CA PHE A 31 -6.31 -9.56 -2.85
C PHE A 31 -6.51 -8.77 -1.56
N TYR A 32 -5.81 -7.65 -1.38
CA TYR A 32 -5.93 -6.86 -0.16
C TYR A 32 -7.27 -6.14 -0.10
N ASP A 33 -8.00 -6.42 0.97
CA ASP A 33 -9.32 -5.86 1.22
C ASP A 33 -9.53 -5.73 2.72
N ILE A 34 -9.61 -4.49 3.21
CA ILE A 34 -9.76 -4.17 4.63
C ILE A 34 -11.05 -4.73 5.24
N ALA A 35 -12.08 -4.98 4.42
CA ALA A 35 -13.36 -5.50 4.86
C ALA A 35 -13.36 -7.02 5.09
N LYS A 36 -12.28 -7.72 4.71
CA LYS A 36 -12.15 -9.17 4.90
C LYS A 36 -11.37 -9.52 6.16
N ALA A 37 -11.62 -10.73 6.66
CA ALA A 37 -10.81 -11.31 7.72
C ALA A 37 -9.34 -11.29 7.30
N LYS A 38 -8.44 -10.94 8.24
CA LYS A 38 -6.99 -10.81 7.99
C LYS A 38 -6.62 -9.81 6.88
N HIS A 39 -7.57 -9.01 6.42
CA HIS A 39 -7.48 -8.08 5.31
C HIS A 39 -7.06 -8.71 3.97
N CYS A 40 -7.45 -9.97 3.73
CA CYS A 40 -7.13 -10.70 2.50
C CYS A 40 -8.37 -11.41 1.94
N ARG A 41 -8.55 -11.36 0.61
CA ARG A 41 -9.59 -12.12 -0.10
C ARG A 41 -9.23 -13.59 -0.31
N GLU A 42 -7.94 -13.92 -0.33
CA GLU A 42 -7.47 -15.30 -0.40
C GLU A 42 -7.52 -15.95 0.99
N THR A 43 -8.31 -17.01 1.12
CA THR A 43 -8.67 -17.62 2.42
C THR A 43 -7.59 -18.58 2.93
N ILE A 44 -6.81 -19.17 2.02
CA ILE A 44 -5.72 -20.09 2.35
C ILE A 44 -4.36 -19.39 2.52
N ALA A 45 -4.28 -18.10 2.20
CA ALA A 45 -3.05 -17.33 2.38
C ALA A 45 -2.70 -17.18 3.86
N GLU A 46 -1.42 -17.34 4.19
CA GLU A 46 -0.92 -17.08 5.53
C GLU A 46 -1.12 -15.62 5.93
N GLU A 47 -1.39 -15.39 7.22
CA GLU A 47 -1.64 -14.06 7.72
C GLU A 47 -0.35 -13.25 7.85
N VAL A 48 -0.18 -12.26 6.97
CA VAL A 48 0.86 -11.24 7.14
C VAL A 48 0.40 -10.21 8.17
N ARG A 49 1.19 -9.95 9.22
CA ARG A 49 0.85 -8.94 10.24
C ARG A 49 1.12 -7.51 9.78
N ASP A 50 2.29 -7.27 9.19
CA ASP A 50 2.66 -5.97 8.65
C ASP A 50 2.23 -5.88 7.18
N LYS A 51 1.13 -5.16 6.91
CA LYS A 51 0.53 -5.06 5.58
C LYS A 51 1.24 -4.04 4.66
N ASP A 52 2.14 -3.25 5.22
CA ASP A 52 2.78 -2.12 4.55
C ASP A 52 4.20 -2.43 4.10
N ARG A 53 4.80 -3.48 4.68
CA ARG A 53 6.14 -3.94 4.35
C ARG A 53 6.14 -5.16 3.42
N SER A 54 7.30 -5.37 2.82
CA SER A 54 7.64 -6.55 2.06
C SER A 54 7.44 -7.79 2.91
N ASN A 55 6.81 -8.80 2.32
CA ASN A 55 6.50 -10.05 2.98
C ASN A 55 6.78 -11.25 2.06
N TYR A 56 6.48 -12.45 2.56
CA TYR A 56 6.74 -13.72 1.89
C TYR A 56 5.45 -14.38 1.39
N CYS A 57 4.39 -13.60 1.14
CA CYS A 57 3.12 -14.17 0.69
C CYS A 57 3.26 -14.73 -0.74
N ASP A 58 3.15 -16.05 -0.87
CA ASP A 58 3.23 -16.73 -2.18
C ASP A 58 2.02 -16.43 -3.09
N TYR A 59 0.93 -15.92 -2.50
CA TYR A 59 -0.29 -15.52 -3.23
C TYR A 59 -0.26 -14.07 -3.71
N PHE A 60 0.86 -13.36 -3.52
CA PHE A 60 0.94 -11.96 -3.90
C PHE A 60 0.75 -11.77 -5.41
N LYS A 61 -0.14 -10.86 -5.76
CA LYS A 61 -0.35 -10.40 -7.14
C LYS A 61 -0.47 -8.89 -7.15
N PRO A 62 0.42 -8.17 -7.84
CA PRO A 62 0.42 -6.71 -7.79
C PRO A 62 -0.83 -6.15 -8.45
N ARG A 63 -1.49 -5.22 -7.77
CA ARG A 63 -2.64 -4.50 -8.31
C ARG A 63 -2.17 -3.33 -9.16
N GLU A 64 -2.66 -3.26 -10.39
CA GLU A 64 -2.44 -2.08 -11.22
C GLU A 64 -3.01 -0.83 -10.54
N ASN A 65 -2.27 0.27 -10.58
CA ASN A 65 -2.66 1.53 -9.94
C ASN A 65 -2.94 1.42 -8.43
N ALA A 66 -2.26 0.49 -7.73
CA ALA A 66 -2.40 0.36 -6.28
C ALA A 66 -2.04 1.63 -5.51
N TYR A 67 -1.05 2.38 -6.00
CA TYR A 67 -0.69 3.67 -5.46
C TYR A 67 -1.74 4.72 -5.80
N SER A 68 -2.37 5.28 -4.77
CA SER A 68 -3.25 6.45 -4.87
C SER A 68 -2.68 7.61 -4.06
N ASN A 69 -2.55 8.78 -4.69
CA ASN A 69 -2.15 10.02 -4.00
C ASN A 69 -3.31 10.68 -3.24
N THR A 70 -4.50 10.05 -3.17
CA THR A 70 -5.68 10.63 -2.51
C THR A 70 -5.45 10.93 -1.03
N GLY A 71 -4.52 10.24 -0.36
CA GLY A 71 -4.15 10.48 1.03
C GLY A 71 -3.18 11.65 1.26
N ALA A 72 -2.42 12.10 0.24
CA ALA A 72 -1.49 13.23 0.41
C ALA A 72 -2.22 14.51 0.78
N ASN A 73 -3.45 14.67 0.27
CA ASN A 73 -4.29 15.81 0.60
C ASN A 73 -4.89 15.71 2.01
N ALA A 74 -5.05 14.50 2.57
CA ALA A 74 -5.63 14.31 3.90
C ALA A 74 -4.70 14.82 5.02
N ALA A 75 -3.38 14.71 4.84
CA ALA A 75 -2.40 15.26 5.79
C ALA A 75 -2.42 16.80 5.80
N GLU A 76 -2.46 17.43 4.63
CA GLU A 76 -2.60 18.89 4.54
C GLU A 76 -3.95 19.36 5.07
N LEU A 77 -5.05 18.67 4.73
CA LEU A 77 -6.38 18.97 5.30
C LEU A 77 -6.42 18.80 6.82
N ALA A 78 -5.72 17.80 7.37
CA ALA A 78 -5.62 17.59 8.81
C ALA A 78 -4.84 18.73 9.48
N LYS A 79 -3.75 19.20 8.86
CA LYS A 79 -3.00 20.37 9.34
C LYS A 79 -3.84 21.65 9.28
N GLU A 80 -4.59 21.87 8.20
CA GLU A 80 -5.49 23.01 8.07
C GLU A 80 -6.62 22.98 9.11
N LYS A 81 -7.25 21.82 9.30
CA LYS A 81 -8.27 21.62 10.36
C LYS A 81 -7.70 21.84 11.75
N LEU A 82 -6.50 21.35 12.02
CA LEU A 82 -5.82 21.57 13.30
C LEU A 82 -5.53 23.06 13.52
N ALA A 83 -5.03 23.76 12.50
CA ALA A 83 -4.79 25.20 12.54
C ALA A 83 -6.10 26.01 12.72
N ALA A 84 -7.22 25.56 12.16
CA ALA A 84 -8.52 26.19 12.37
C ALA A 84 -9.03 26.03 13.83
N LEU A 85 -8.71 24.92 14.49
CA LEU A 85 -9.11 24.67 15.87
C LEU A 85 -8.25 25.42 16.90
N PHE A 86 -6.96 25.60 16.62
CA PHE A 86 -5.99 26.09 17.61
C PHE A 86 -5.28 27.39 17.22
N GLY A 87 -5.53 27.92 16.02
CA GLY A 87 -4.81 29.05 15.44
C GLY A 87 -3.42 28.66 14.92
N LYS A 88 -2.94 29.37 13.88
CA LYS A 88 -1.54 29.28 13.46
C LYS A 88 -0.70 30.11 14.44
N LYS A 89 0.22 29.47 15.17
CA LYS A 89 1.32 30.19 15.83
C LYS A 89 2.40 30.50 14.81
#